data_AF-A0A961U2Z9-F1
#
_entry.id   AF-A0A961U2Z9-F1
#
_cell.length_a   1.000
_cell.length_b   1.000
_cell.length_c   1.000
_cell.angle_alpha   90.00
_cell.angle_beta   90.00
_cell.angle_gamma   90.00
#
_symmetry.space_group_name_H-M   'P 1'
#
loop_
_entity.id
_entity.type
_entity.pdbx_description
1 polymer ?
#
loop_
_entity_poly.entity_id
_entity_poly.type
_entity_poly.pdbx_seq_one_letter_code
_entity_poly.pdbx_strand_id
1 'polypeptide(L)'
;MLDRSHGRNCDGVIFVAPDWQIASKSYYRENIWLPARALNDDIGSGAKWRTALYMVDDYVDRLKFPSGAVYMYPDIYDELFPDPTNKWMRNFLRCDGSGDYPASYSAHYDRLRVVELYCRLRKELVLIH
;
A
#
# COMPACT_ATOMS: atom_id res chain seq x y z
N MET A 1 -23.65 -27.49 15.00
CA MET A 1 -22.55 -26.89 14.23
C MET A 1 -22.84 -25.41 14.15
N LEU A 2 -22.14 -24.60 14.97
CA LEU A 2 -22.38 -23.16 15.04
C LEU A 2 -21.62 -22.50 13.90
N ASP A 3 -22.38 -22.02 12.92
CA ASP A 3 -21.93 -21.06 11.93
C ASP A 3 -21.38 -19.82 12.64
N ARG A 4 -20.07 -19.63 12.57
CA ARG A 4 -19.38 -18.41 13.02
C ARG A 4 -19.18 -17.49 11.82
N SER A 5 -20.26 -17.09 11.20
CA SER A 5 -20.31 -15.94 10.30
C SER A 5 -20.14 -14.66 11.13
N HIS A 6 -18.90 -14.39 11.54
CA HIS A 6 -18.50 -13.07 12.00
C HIS A 6 -18.68 -12.12 10.82
N GLY A 7 -19.66 -11.22 10.94
CA GLY A 7 -20.01 -10.27 9.90
C GLY A 7 -18.80 -9.49 9.41
N ARG A 8 -18.43 -9.72 8.16
CA ARG A 8 -17.66 -8.77 7.34
C ARG A 8 -18.45 -8.56 6.05
N ASN A 9 -19.61 -7.92 6.18
CA ASN A 9 -20.50 -7.66 5.08
C ASN A 9 -19.97 -6.45 4.27
N CYS A 10 -18.97 -6.65 3.40
CA CYS A 10 -18.60 -5.70 2.33
C CYS A 10 -17.94 -6.43 1.13
N ASP A 11 -18.69 -7.17 0.32
CA ASP A 11 -18.23 -7.79 -0.96
C ASP A 11 -18.03 -6.76 -2.10
N GLY A 12 -17.29 -5.68 -1.81
CA GLY A 12 -17.02 -4.60 -2.76
C GLY A 12 -15.71 -4.82 -3.52
N VAL A 13 -15.72 -4.55 -4.83
CA VAL A 13 -14.50 -4.43 -5.64
C VAL A 13 -13.65 -3.28 -5.08
N ILE A 14 -12.35 -3.53 -4.90
CA ILE A 14 -11.37 -2.53 -4.48
C ILE A 14 -10.59 -2.11 -5.72
N PHE A 15 -10.79 -0.87 -6.15
CA PHE A 15 -10.06 -0.35 -7.31
C PHE A 15 -8.63 0.01 -6.93
N VAL A 16 -7.68 -0.40 -7.79
CA VAL A 16 -6.26 -0.09 -7.64
C VAL A 16 -5.86 1.03 -8.61
N ALA A 17 -4.90 1.87 -8.20
CA ALA A 17 -4.45 2.99 -9.04
C ALA A 17 -3.67 2.48 -10.27
N PRO A 18 -4.06 2.83 -11.50
CA PRO A 18 -3.28 2.52 -12.70
C PRO A 18 -1.94 3.28 -12.73
N ASP A 19 -0.98 2.79 -13.50
CA ASP A 19 0.38 3.36 -13.58
C ASP A 19 0.38 4.85 -13.92
N TRP A 20 -0.45 5.29 -14.87
CA TRP A 20 -0.54 6.70 -15.27
C TRP A 20 -0.99 7.60 -14.11
N GLN A 21 -1.78 7.07 -13.18
CA GLN A 21 -2.20 7.79 -11.99
C GLN A 21 -1.05 7.84 -10.98
N ILE A 22 -0.35 6.72 -10.75
CA ILE A 22 0.82 6.65 -9.86
C ILE A 22 1.98 7.54 -10.37
N ALA A 23 2.15 7.65 -11.68
CA ALA A 23 3.18 8.48 -12.31
C ALA A 23 2.95 10.00 -12.12
N SER A 24 1.73 10.41 -11.80
CA SER A 24 1.45 11.81 -11.44
C SER A 24 2.11 12.16 -10.11
N LYS A 25 3.01 13.15 -10.12
CA LYS A 25 3.74 13.59 -8.91
C LYS A 25 2.80 14.00 -7.78
N SER A 26 1.70 14.66 -8.11
CA SER A 26 0.67 15.05 -7.14
C SER A 26 0.01 13.80 -6.54
N TYR A 27 -0.39 12.85 -7.37
CA TYR A 27 -1.02 11.62 -6.87
C TYR A 27 -0.04 10.81 -6.00
N TYR A 28 1.20 10.62 -6.46
CA TYR A 28 2.27 9.97 -5.72
C TYR A 28 2.45 10.59 -4.33
N ARG A 29 2.55 11.92 -4.26
CA ARG A 29 2.75 12.64 -3.00
C ARG A 29 1.54 12.48 -2.07
N GLU A 30 0.36 12.83 -2.55
CA GLU A 30 -0.85 12.93 -1.71
C GLU A 30 -1.43 11.58 -1.29
N ASN A 31 -1.35 10.57 -2.15
CA ASN A 31 -2.06 9.31 -1.96
C ASN A 31 -1.15 8.14 -1.57
N ILE A 32 0.16 8.28 -1.77
CA ILE A 32 1.12 7.20 -1.50
C ILE A 32 2.14 7.63 -0.46
N TRP A 33 2.93 8.66 -0.76
CA TRP A 33 4.07 9.04 0.06
C TRP A 33 3.68 9.68 1.39
N LEU A 34 2.80 10.69 1.40
CA LEU A 34 2.34 11.33 2.63
C LEU A 34 1.59 10.35 3.55
N PRO A 35 0.61 9.54 3.07
CA PRO A 35 -0.03 8.54 3.92
C PRO A 35 0.93 7.50 4.48
N ALA A 36 1.89 7.03 3.67
CA ALA A 36 2.90 6.09 4.14
C ALA A 36 3.81 6.73 5.19
N ARG A 37 4.20 8.00 5.04
CA ARG A 37 4.96 8.71 6.07
C ARG A 37 4.20 8.87 7.37
N ALA A 38 2.93 9.25 7.31
CA ALA A 38 2.09 9.36 8.50
C ALA A 38 2.00 8.02 9.27
N LEU A 39 1.83 6.91 8.54
CA LEU A 39 1.81 5.57 9.16
C LEU A 39 3.19 5.06 9.60
N ASN A 40 4.27 5.62 9.05
CA ASN A 40 5.62 5.20 9.39
C ASN A 40 5.97 5.57 10.84
N ASP A 41 5.35 6.60 11.41
CA ASP A 41 5.54 6.95 12.82
C ASP A 41 5.08 5.80 13.75
N ASP A 42 4.01 5.07 13.37
CA ASP A 42 3.53 3.89 14.09
C ASP A 42 4.28 2.60 13.72
N ILE A 43 4.58 2.40 12.43
CA ILE A 43 5.21 1.16 11.94
C ILE A 43 6.70 1.13 12.31
N GLY A 44 7.40 2.26 12.22
CA GLY A 44 8.72 2.50 12.78
C GLY A 44 9.91 1.79 12.12
N SER A 45 9.72 0.82 11.21
CA SER A 45 10.85 0.19 10.52
C SER A 45 10.49 -0.45 9.17
N GLY A 46 11.46 -0.53 8.26
CA GLY A 46 11.29 -1.18 6.96
C GLY A 46 10.91 -2.66 7.07
N ALA A 47 11.46 -3.39 8.04
CA ALA A 47 11.08 -4.80 8.26
C ALA A 47 9.61 -4.93 8.68
N LYS A 48 9.15 -4.10 9.61
CA LYS A 48 7.74 -4.06 10.03
C LYS A 48 6.81 -3.64 8.89
N TRP A 49 7.28 -2.77 7.99
CA TRP A 49 6.55 -2.45 6.77
C TRP A 49 6.30 -3.69 5.89
N ARG A 50 7.28 -4.58 5.69
CA ARG A 50 7.03 -5.81 4.90
C ARG A 50 5.91 -6.64 5.50
N THR A 51 5.96 -6.85 6.82
CA THR A 51 4.90 -7.58 7.54
C THR A 51 3.55 -6.89 7.43
N ALA A 52 3.52 -5.55 7.54
CA ALA A 52 2.31 -4.77 7.43
C ALA A 52 1.67 -4.86 6.04
N LEU A 53 2.48 -4.76 4.98
CA LEU A 53 1.99 -4.83 3.60
C LEU A 53 1.37 -6.19 3.26
N TYR A 54 1.76 -7.26 3.95
CA TYR A 54 1.17 -8.59 3.77
C TYR A 54 -0.35 -8.63 4.02
N MET A 55 -0.87 -7.66 4.78
CA MET A 55 -2.32 -7.49 4.95
C MET A 55 -3.08 -7.30 3.63
N VAL A 56 -2.42 -6.81 2.56
CA VAL A 56 -3.08 -6.63 1.26
C VAL A 56 -3.49 -7.98 0.65
N ASP A 57 -2.80 -9.08 1.00
CA ASP A 57 -3.11 -10.42 0.51
C ASP A 57 -4.51 -10.88 0.93
N ASP A 58 -5.00 -10.43 2.09
CA ASP A 58 -6.36 -10.71 2.55
C ASP A 58 -7.46 -10.17 1.61
N TYR A 59 -7.09 -9.28 0.67
CA TYR A 59 -8.00 -8.61 -0.25
C TYR A 59 -7.73 -8.92 -1.72
N VAL A 60 -6.76 -9.80 -2.03
CA VAL A 60 -6.28 -10.05 -3.41
C VAL A 60 -7.41 -10.37 -4.40
N ASP A 61 -8.39 -11.19 -3.97
CA ASP A 61 -9.53 -11.60 -4.80
C ASP A 61 -10.49 -10.46 -5.18
N ARG A 62 -10.32 -9.29 -4.55
CA ARG A 62 -11.18 -8.11 -4.71
C ARG A 62 -10.52 -7.00 -5.50
N LEU A 63 -9.22 -7.11 -5.80
CA LEU A 63 -8.44 -6.04 -6.43
C LEU A 63 -8.67 -6.01 -7.94
N LYS A 64 -9.13 -4.85 -8.45
CA LYS A 64 -9.31 -4.63 -9.89
C LYS A 64 -8.80 -3.27 -10.32
N PHE A 65 -8.31 -3.15 -11.55
CA PHE A 65 -8.14 -1.85 -12.19
C PHE A 65 -9.51 -1.23 -12.52
N PRO A 66 -9.58 0.10 -12.72
CA PRO A 66 -10.81 0.77 -13.16
C PRO A 66 -11.39 0.23 -14.47
N SER A 67 -10.55 -0.41 -15.31
CA SER A 67 -10.97 -1.12 -16.53
C SER A 67 -11.76 -2.40 -16.25
N GLY A 68 -11.80 -2.88 -15.01
CA GLY A 68 -12.37 -4.17 -14.62
C GLY A 68 -11.38 -5.33 -14.66
N ALA A 69 -10.17 -5.13 -15.18
CA ALA A 69 -9.11 -6.14 -15.17
C ALA A 69 -8.69 -6.47 -13.73
N VAL A 70 -8.51 -7.77 -13.43
CA VAL A 70 -8.03 -8.21 -12.12
C VAL A 70 -6.59 -7.71 -11.93
N TYR A 71 -6.29 -7.18 -10.75
CA TYR A 71 -4.93 -6.84 -10.38
C TYR A 71 -4.31 -7.99 -9.60
N MET A 72 -3.31 -8.62 -10.20
CA MET A 72 -2.44 -9.60 -9.55
C MET A 72 -1.07 -8.96 -9.38
N TYR A 73 -0.46 -9.12 -8.21
CA TYR A 73 0.88 -8.63 -7.93
C TYR A 73 1.82 -9.78 -7.54
N PRO A 74 3.13 -9.61 -7.78
CA PRO A 74 4.15 -10.58 -7.36
C PRO A 74 4.18 -10.79 -5.84
N ASP A 75 4.72 -11.91 -5.36
CA ASP A 75 4.77 -12.18 -3.91
C ASP A 75 5.46 -11.04 -3.11
N ILE A 76 4.88 -10.67 -1.97
CA ILE A 76 5.34 -9.53 -1.17
C ILE A 76 6.76 -9.75 -0.63
N TYR A 77 7.06 -10.95 -0.16
CA TYR A 77 8.32 -11.24 0.51
C TYR A 77 9.43 -11.62 -0.46
N ASP A 78 9.11 -12.32 -1.54
CA ASP A 78 10.11 -12.90 -2.45
C ASP A 78 10.38 -11.99 -3.66
N GLU A 79 9.38 -11.26 -4.14
CA GLU A 79 9.48 -10.51 -5.40
C GLU A 79 9.38 -9.00 -5.20
N LEU A 80 8.32 -8.52 -4.52
CA LEU A 80 8.14 -7.09 -4.32
C LEU A 80 9.14 -6.55 -3.30
N PHE A 81 9.30 -7.15 -2.14
CA PHE A 81 10.20 -6.68 -1.09
C PHE A 81 11.15 -7.79 -0.63
N PRO A 82 12.09 -8.25 -1.47
CA PRO A 82 13.01 -9.36 -1.15
C PRO A 82 13.97 -9.07 0.00
N ASP A 83 14.36 -7.81 0.18
CA ASP A 83 15.26 -7.41 1.26
C ASP A 83 14.55 -7.47 2.62
N PRO A 84 14.99 -8.30 3.59
CA PRO A 84 14.37 -8.41 4.90
C PRO A 84 14.33 -7.09 5.69
N THR A 85 15.30 -6.20 5.44
CA THR A 85 15.37 -4.88 6.09
C THR A 85 14.55 -3.82 5.36
N ASN A 86 14.02 -4.15 4.18
CA ASN A 86 13.30 -3.26 3.27
C ASN A 86 13.98 -1.90 3.09
N LYS A 87 15.24 -1.90 2.62
CA LYS A 87 15.98 -0.68 2.29
C LYS A 87 15.20 0.22 1.32
N TRP A 88 14.43 -0.37 0.41
CA TRP A 88 13.59 0.38 -0.51
C TRP A 88 12.60 1.27 0.24
N MET A 89 11.87 0.75 1.23
CA MET A 89 10.91 1.53 2.01
C MET A 89 11.57 2.70 2.74
N ARG A 90 12.77 2.49 3.32
CA ARG A 90 13.53 3.57 3.97
C ARG A 90 13.89 4.68 2.99
N ASN A 91 14.33 4.33 1.77
CA ASN A 91 14.66 5.32 0.75
C ASN A 91 13.41 6.01 0.19
N PHE A 92 12.34 5.26 -0.03
CA PHE A 92 11.04 5.76 -0.48
C PHE A 92 10.48 6.83 0.46
N LEU A 93 10.59 6.63 1.78
CA LEU A 93 10.07 7.56 2.78
C LEU A 93 10.94 8.81 3.01
N ARG A 94 12.13 8.90 2.42
CA ARG A 94 13.01 10.09 2.61
C ARG A 94 12.37 11.35 2.05
N CYS A 95 12.53 12.46 2.76
CA CYS A 95 12.16 13.79 2.28
C CYS A 95 13.34 14.50 1.61
N ASP A 96 13.05 15.48 0.76
CA ASP A 96 14.02 16.32 0.03
C ASP A 96 14.76 17.36 0.90
N GLY A 97 14.55 17.32 2.22
CA GLY A 97 15.07 18.28 3.19
C GLY A 97 14.02 19.27 3.70
N SER A 98 12.97 19.56 2.93
CA SER A 98 11.84 20.39 3.40
C SER A 98 10.93 19.65 4.39
N GLY A 99 10.84 18.33 4.24
CA GLY A 99 9.85 17.50 4.93
C GLY A 99 8.52 17.39 4.18
N ASP A 100 8.28 18.26 3.20
CA ASP A 100 7.01 18.33 2.46
C ASP A 100 7.00 17.49 1.20
N TYR A 101 8.14 17.13 0.64
CA TYR A 101 8.25 16.40 -0.62
C TYR A 101 9.20 15.20 -0.51
N PRO A 102 8.99 14.14 -1.31
CA PRO A 102 9.91 13.01 -1.37
C PRO A 102 11.27 13.43 -1.91
N ALA A 103 12.34 12.83 -1.39
CA ALA A 103 13.70 13.03 -1.91
C ALA A 103 13.84 12.55 -3.37
N SER A 104 13.06 11.54 -3.75
CA SER A 104 13.00 11.01 -5.11
C SER A 104 11.67 10.32 -5.37
N TYR A 105 11.26 10.26 -6.63
CA TYR A 105 10.06 9.55 -7.06
C TYR A 105 10.45 8.14 -7.51
N SER A 106 9.84 7.13 -6.91
CA SER A 106 10.09 5.74 -7.30
C SER A 106 9.37 5.39 -8.60
N ALA A 107 9.98 4.54 -9.43
CA ALA A 107 9.36 3.97 -10.63
C ALA A 107 8.88 2.51 -10.42
N HIS A 108 8.96 1.99 -9.20
CA HIS A 108 8.49 0.63 -8.88
C HIS A 108 6.98 0.64 -8.64
N TYR A 109 6.19 0.68 -9.71
CA TYR A 109 4.73 0.91 -9.61
C TYR A 109 3.99 -0.14 -8.79
N ASP A 110 4.34 -1.42 -8.85
CA ASP A 110 3.68 -2.44 -8.03
C ASP A 110 3.96 -2.25 -6.54
N ARG A 111 5.20 -1.90 -6.16
CA ARG A 111 5.52 -1.56 -4.76
C ARG A 111 4.70 -0.37 -4.29
N LEU A 112 4.62 0.68 -5.12
CA LEU A 112 3.87 1.89 -4.80
C LEU A 112 2.38 1.59 -4.65
N ARG A 113 1.83 0.76 -5.52
CA ARG A 113 0.42 0.35 -5.48
C ARG A 113 0.09 -0.46 -4.24
N VAL A 114 0.95 -1.40 -3.84
CA VAL A 114 0.76 -2.17 -2.59
C VAL A 114 0.85 -1.25 -1.36
N VAL A 115 1.76 -0.27 -1.36
CA VAL A 115 1.85 0.74 -0.29
C VAL A 115 0.60 1.63 -0.25
N GLU A 116 0.13 2.12 -1.40
CA GLU A 116 -1.11 2.91 -1.52
C GLU A 116 -2.31 2.15 -0.98
N LEU A 117 -2.48 0.90 -1.44
CA LEU A 117 -3.56 0.01 -1.00
C LEU A 117 -3.54 -0.19 0.50
N TYR A 118 -2.40 -0.53 1.07
CA TYR A 118 -2.27 -0.71 2.51
C TYR A 118 -2.65 0.57 3.27
N CYS A 119 -2.15 1.74 2.84
CA CYS A 119 -2.45 3.01 3.51
C CYS A 119 -3.94 3.33 3.48
N ARG A 120 -4.61 3.09 2.33
CA ARG A 120 -6.03 3.31 2.16
C ARG A 120 -6.88 2.34 2.98
N LEU A 121 -6.59 1.04 2.91
CA LEU A 121 -7.29 0.01 3.67
C LEU A 121 -7.17 0.24 5.18
N ARG A 122 -6.00 0.64 5.67
CA ARG A 122 -5.80 0.95 7.08
C ARG A 122 -6.63 2.14 7.53
N LYS A 123 -6.75 3.17 6.68
CA LYS A 123 -7.57 4.36 6.97
C LYS A 123 -9.05 4.02 7.04
N GLU A 124 -9.53 3.17 6.12
CA GLU A 124 -10.91 2.69 6.11
C GLU A 124 -11.23 1.88 7.38
N LEU A 125 -10.31 1.03 7.85
CA LEU A 125 -10.51 0.25 9.08
C LEU A 125 -10.51 1.10 10.35
N VAL A 126 -9.69 2.15 10.41
CA VAL A 126 -9.69 3.08 11.54
C VAL A 126 -10.96 3.92 11.59
N LEU A 127 -11.61 4.19 10.45
CA LEU A 127 -12.86 4.96 10.40
C LEU A 127 -14.12 4.14 10.79
N ILE A 128 -14.01 2.82 10.88
CA ILE A 128 -15.11 1.92 11.24
C ILE A 128 -15.15 1.62 12.76
N HIS A 129 -14.12 2.01 13.51
CA HIS A 129 -13.97 1.83 14.95
C HIS A 129 -13.91 3.16 15.71
#